data_AF-R9MFT5-F1
#
_entry.id   AF-R9MFT5-F1
#
_cell.length_a   1.000
_cell.length_b   1.000
_cell.length_c   1.000
_cell.angle_alpha   90.00
_cell.angle_beta   90.00
_cell.angle_gamma   90.00
#
_symmetry.space_group_name_H-M   'P 1'
#
loop_
_entity.id
_entity.type
_entity.pdbx_description
1 polymer ?
#
loop_
_entity_poly.entity_id
_entity_poly.type
_entity_poly.pdbx_seq_one_letter_code
_entity_poly.pdbx_strand_id
1 'polypeptide(L)'
;MIKILGRLLKFIFKAVLFLFLIVVILAVFFGVIAFSEKALLPRDYYFYQLHPIAENAMIYLLVVPIVTCFGVMYGRFRGRGDESLKEMYELFFVWRLFYKGRLILVVLWLFCLYSCFASATVVTEEKIICHSPLHPSGTSYSYSDVTQIHAGFGQKRFALLEYQEKGNFYYQIELGGKKKTFSTPSVNGDIERYMDETYLELEDFDRRLVLLGIPKQASDEGWEACGLDSEYVERFRRIISY
;
A
#
# COMPACT_ATOMS: atom_id res chain seq x y z
N MET A 1 -16.25 44.54 -9.70
CA MET A 1 -15.41 43.80 -10.68
C MET A 1 -13.97 43.59 -10.23
N ILE A 2 -13.18 44.64 -9.98
CA ILE A 2 -11.73 44.55 -9.66
C ILE A 2 -11.43 43.68 -8.41
N LYS A 3 -12.23 43.81 -7.33
CA LYS A 3 -12.08 42.99 -6.10
C LYS A 3 -12.42 41.50 -6.27
N ILE A 4 -13.21 41.14 -7.28
CA ILE A 4 -13.57 39.74 -7.59
C ILE A 4 -12.46 39.14 -8.45
N LEU A 5 -12.00 39.88 -9.46
CA LEU A 5 -10.88 39.48 -10.31
C LEU A 5 -9.59 39.27 -9.50
N GLY A 6 -9.29 40.14 -8.55
CA GLY A 6 -8.13 39.98 -7.66
C GLY A 6 -8.23 38.79 -6.69
N ARG A 7 -9.44 38.40 -6.27
CA ARG A 7 -9.66 37.17 -5.48
C ARG A 7 -9.49 35.92 -6.34
N LEU A 8 -10.00 35.96 -7.56
CA LEU A 8 -9.88 34.87 -8.53
C LEU A 8 -8.41 34.62 -8.88
N LEU A 9 -7.65 35.68 -9.18
CA LEU A 9 -6.23 35.59 -9.51
C LEU A 9 -5.39 35.02 -8.36
N LYS A 10 -5.65 35.47 -7.12
CA LYS A 10 -4.99 34.92 -5.92
C LYS A 10 -5.33 33.46 -5.67
N PHE A 11 -6.56 33.05 -5.96
CA PHE A 11 -6.97 31.65 -5.87
C PHE A 11 -6.26 30.79 -6.92
N ILE A 12 -6.27 31.23 -8.18
CA ILE A 12 -5.58 30.54 -9.29
C ILE A 12 -4.09 30.38 -8.96
N PHE A 13 -3.43 31.45 -8.51
CA PHE A 13 -2.02 31.39 -8.12
C PHE A 13 -1.75 30.36 -7.02
N LYS A 14 -2.57 30.34 -5.95
CA LYS A 14 -2.46 29.35 -4.87
C LYS A 14 -2.72 27.93 -5.35
N ALA A 15 -3.69 27.75 -6.24
CA ALA A 15 -4.01 26.45 -6.82
C ALA A 15 -2.87 25.92 -7.70
N VAL A 16 -2.25 26.78 -8.52
CA VAL A 16 -1.07 26.43 -9.33
C VAL A 16 0.12 26.06 -8.43
N LEU A 17 0.38 26.83 -7.38
CA LEU A 17 1.45 26.53 -6.42
C LEU A 17 1.20 25.20 -5.69
N PHE A 18 -0.05 24.93 -5.31
CA PHE A 18 -0.44 23.68 -4.67
C PHE A 18 -0.29 22.49 -5.62
N LEU A 19 -0.69 22.65 -6.88
CA LEU A 19 -0.48 21.61 -7.90
C LEU A 19 1.00 21.31 -8.10
N PHE A 20 1.84 22.36 -8.18
CA PHE A 20 3.29 22.19 -8.24
C PHE A 20 3.84 21.44 -7.01
N LEU A 21 3.36 21.77 -5.81
CA LEU A 21 3.75 21.06 -4.59
C LEU A 21 3.36 19.57 -4.62
N ILE A 22 2.16 19.24 -5.11
CA ILE A 22 1.72 17.85 -5.29
C ILE A 22 2.68 17.12 -6.24
N VAL A 23 3.02 17.73 -7.38
CA VAL A 23 3.96 17.12 -8.35
C VAL A 23 5.31 16.87 -7.71
N VAL A 24 5.84 17.80 -6.91
CA VAL A 24 7.11 17.63 -6.18
C VAL A 24 7.01 16.49 -5.15
N ILE A 25 5.93 16.43 -4.37
CA ILE A 25 5.72 15.36 -3.38
C ILE A 25 5.64 14.00 -4.07
N LEU A 26 4.91 13.90 -5.18
CA LEU A 26 4.82 12.67 -5.96
C LEU A 26 6.18 12.28 -6.55
N ALA A 27 6.95 13.22 -7.08
CA ALA A 27 8.29 12.95 -7.60
C ALA A 27 9.25 12.43 -6.51
N VAL A 28 9.24 13.05 -5.32
CA VAL A 28 9.99 12.57 -4.16
C VAL A 28 9.53 11.17 -3.76
N PHE A 29 8.22 10.94 -3.74
CA PHE A 29 7.64 9.64 -3.39
C PHE A 29 8.06 8.53 -4.35
N PHE A 30 7.91 8.73 -5.66
CA PHE A 30 8.38 7.77 -6.67
C PHE A 30 9.89 7.56 -6.60
N GLY A 31 10.66 8.61 -6.33
CA GLY A 31 12.10 8.52 -6.09
C GLY A 31 12.43 7.64 -4.87
N VAL A 32 11.67 7.75 -3.78
CA VAL A 32 11.83 6.92 -2.58
C VAL A 32 11.49 5.46 -2.86
N ILE A 33 10.40 5.18 -3.60
CA ILE A 33 10.04 3.81 -3.99
C ILE A 33 11.14 3.19 -4.85
N ALA A 34 11.55 3.85 -5.93
CA ALA A 34 12.60 3.36 -6.81
C ALA A 34 13.93 3.13 -6.07
N PHE A 35 14.26 4.01 -5.12
CA PHE A 35 15.42 3.82 -4.25
C PHE A 35 15.26 2.62 -3.31
N SER A 36 14.06 2.42 -2.75
CA SER A 36 13.75 1.28 -1.87
C SER A 36 13.81 -0.05 -2.60
N GLU A 37 13.28 -0.14 -3.82
CA GLU A 37 13.36 -1.31 -4.68
C GLU A 37 14.83 -1.68 -4.91
N LYS A 38 15.65 -0.70 -5.31
CA LYS A 38 17.08 -0.92 -5.57
C LYS A 38 17.88 -1.32 -4.33
N ALA A 39 17.47 -0.86 -3.14
CA ALA A 39 18.20 -1.11 -1.89
C ALA A 39 17.78 -2.42 -1.20
N LEU A 40 16.50 -2.79 -1.29
CA LEU A 40 15.94 -3.96 -0.60
C LEU A 40 15.90 -5.22 -1.47
N LEU A 41 15.65 -5.07 -2.77
CA LEU A 41 15.39 -6.20 -3.64
C LEU A 41 16.71 -6.82 -4.12
N PRO A 42 16.94 -8.11 -3.87
CA PRO A 42 17.96 -8.89 -4.58
C PRO A 42 17.70 -8.85 -6.09
N ARG A 43 18.68 -9.20 -6.94
CA ARG A 43 18.48 -9.19 -8.41
C ARG A 43 17.56 -10.32 -8.90
N ASP A 44 17.48 -11.39 -8.12
CA ASP A 44 16.82 -12.67 -8.40
C ASP A 44 15.47 -12.82 -7.68
N TYR A 45 14.83 -11.71 -7.32
CA TYR A 45 13.48 -11.76 -6.77
C TYR A 45 12.45 -12.09 -7.85
N TYR A 46 11.39 -12.81 -7.48
CA TYR A 46 10.23 -13.07 -8.32
C TYR A 46 9.20 -11.95 -8.18
N PHE A 47 8.85 -11.64 -6.93
CA PHE A 47 7.91 -10.57 -6.60
C PHE A 47 8.11 -10.12 -5.16
N TYR A 48 7.57 -8.95 -4.86
CA TYR A 48 7.52 -8.42 -3.51
C TYR A 48 6.16 -7.80 -3.18
N GLN A 49 5.81 -7.77 -1.90
CA GLN A 49 4.64 -7.06 -1.40
C GLN A 49 5.04 -6.13 -0.26
N LEU A 50 4.61 -4.88 -0.35
CA LEU A 50 4.74 -3.92 0.73
C LEU A 50 3.87 -4.33 1.91
N HIS A 51 4.39 -4.17 3.13
CA HIS A 51 3.59 -4.49 4.32
C HIS A 51 2.39 -3.53 4.43
N PRO A 52 1.22 -3.95 4.96
CA PRO A 52 0.09 -3.05 5.22
C PRO A 52 0.44 -1.81 6.07
N ILE A 53 1.53 -1.88 6.84
CA ILE A 53 2.04 -0.74 7.63
C ILE A 53 2.60 0.33 6.69
N ALA A 54 3.33 -0.07 5.64
CA ALA A 54 3.82 0.83 4.61
C ALA A 54 2.65 1.42 3.82
N GLU A 55 1.69 0.59 3.38
CA GLU A 55 0.51 1.06 2.64
C GLU A 55 -0.31 2.09 3.45
N ASN A 56 -0.58 1.79 4.72
CA ASN A 56 -1.26 2.74 5.61
C ASN A 56 -0.43 4.01 5.85
N ALA A 57 0.88 3.88 6.05
CA ALA A 57 1.77 5.04 6.19
C ALA A 57 1.72 5.92 4.92
N MET A 58 1.65 5.34 3.72
CA MET A 58 1.49 6.09 2.46
C MET A 58 0.19 6.89 2.42
N ILE A 59 -0.94 6.32 2.86
CA ILE A 59 -2.23 7.04 2.93
C ILE A 59 -2.10 8.27 3.85
N TYR A 60 -1.47 8.12 5.01
CA TYR A 60 -1.25 9.23 5.94
C TYR A 60 -0.25 10.27 5.41
N LEU A 61 0.76 9.87 4.65
CA LEU A 61 1.77 10.76 4.08
C LEU A 61 1.28 11.54 2.85
N LEU A 62 0.38 10.96 2.04
CA LEU A 62 -0.05 11.54 0.76
C LEU A 62 -1.51 11.99 0.76
N VAL A 63 -2.44 11.08 1.05
CA VAL A 63 -3.87 11.31 0.85
C VAL A 63 -4.41 12.34 1.85
N VAL A 64 -4.09 12.16 3.13
CA VAL A 64 -4.59 13.02 4.21
C VAL A 64 -4.17 14.49 4.01
N PRO A 65 -2.89 14.81 3.73
CA PRO A 65 -2.48 16.19 3.43
C PRO A 65 -3.16 16.78 2.21
N ILE A 66 -3.28 16.02 1.11
CA ILE A 66 -3.88 16.52 -0.14
C ILE A 66 -5.36 16.86 0.06
N VAL A 67 -6.14 15.93 0.63
CA VAL A 67 -7.58 16.12 0.86
C VAL A 67 -7.83 17.31 1.81
N THR A 68 -7.02 17.42 2.87
CA THR A 68 -7.13 18.53 3.83
C THR A 68 -6.81 19.87 3.18
N CYS A 69 -5.69 19.96 2.46
CA CYS A 69 -5.30 21.18 1.76
C CYS A 69 -6.36 21.61 0.73
N PHE A 70 -6.90 20.65 -0.03
CA PHE A 70 -7.97 20.91 -0.99
C PHE A 70 -9.25 21.42 -0.30
N GLY A 71 -9.66 20.78 0.80
CA GLY A 71 -10.81 21.20 1.59
C GLY A 71 -10.67 22.63 2.14
N VAL A 72 -9.49 22.98 2.68
CA VAL A 72 -9.18 24.32 3.17
C VAL A 72 -9.20 25.36 2.05
N MET A 73 -8.56 25.07 0.91
CA MET A 73 -8.57 25.97 -0.25
C MET A 73 -9.99 26.21 -0.76
N TYR A 74 -10.77 25.14 -0.90
CA TYR A 74 -12.15 25.22 -1.37
C TYR A 74 -13.06 26.00 -0.41
N GLY A 75 -12.93 25.76 0.89
CA GLY A 75 -13.70 26.51 1.88
C GLY A 75 -13.32 28.00 1.89
N ARG A 76 -12.02 28.34 1.79
CA ARG A 76 -11.59 29.75 1.65
C ARG A 76 -12.07 30.40 0.37
N PHE A 77 -12.17 29.66 -0.74
CA PHE A 77 -12.76 30.16 -1.98
C PHE A 77 -14.24 30.52 -1.81
N ARG A 78 -15.00 29.71 -1.07
CA ARG A 78 -16.39 30.01 -0.70
C ARG A 78 -16.55 31.12 0.35
N GLY A 79 -15.45 31.75 0.79
CA GLY A 79 -15.48 32.82 1.78
C GLY A 79 -15.74 32.35 3.20
N ARG A 80 -15.55 31.05 3.49
CA ARG A 80 -15.61 30.53 4.86
C ARG A 80 -14.47 31.12 5.68
N GLY A 81 -14.80 31.68 6.84
CA GLY A 81 -13.83 32.18 7.80
C GLY A 81 -13.10 31.04 8.51
N ASP A 82 -12.00 31.37 9.19
CA ASP A 82 -11.15 30.36 9.85
C ASP A 82 -11.89 29.57 10.94
N GLU A 83 -12.89 30.14 11.62
CA GLU A 83 -13.72 29.41 12.58
C GLU A 83 -14.55 28.30 11.94
N SER A 84 -15.14 28.54 10.77
CA SER A 84 -15.91 27.53 10.02
C SER A 84 -15.04 26.49 9.30
N LEU A 85 -13.75 26.78 9.14
CA LEU A 85 -12.74 25.84 8.64
C LEU A 85 -12.04 25.09 9.76
N LYS A 86 -12.28 25.48 11.02
CA LYS A 86 -11.67 24.86 12.19
C LYS A 86 -11.88 23.35 12.18
N GLU A 87 -13.08 22.88 11.87
CA GLU A 87 -13.39 21.46 11.75
C GLU A 87 -12.60 20.75 10.63
N MET A 88 -12.27 21.42 9.51
CA MET A 88 -11.39 20.84 8.49
C MET A 88 -9.93 20.84 8.94
N TYR A 89 -9.50 21.87 9.65
CA TYR A 89 -8.24 21.87 10.39
C TYR A 89 -8.26 20.88 11.59
N GLU A 90 -9.42 20.36 11.99
CA GLU A 90 -9.61 19.31 13.00
C GLU A 90 -9.88 17.93 12.36
N LEU A 91 -10.13 17.81 11.05
CA LEU A 91 -9.85 16.55 10.35
C LEU A 91 -8.34 16.31 10.29
N PHE A 92 -7.60 17.41 10.26
CA PHE A 92 -6.21 17.49 10.64
C PHE A 92 -6.00 17.46 12.18
N PHE A 93 -6.95 17.06 13.03
CA PHE A 93 -6.82 17.07 14.52
C PHE A 93 -5.77 16.10 15.05
N VAL A 94 -5.39 15.09 14.27
CA VAL A 94 -4.13 14.37 14.48
C VAL A 94 -3.00 15.40 14.61
N TRP A 95 -2.94 16.39 13.72
CA TRP A 95 -2.01 17.52 13.77
C TRP A 95 -2.21 18.50 14.95
N ARG A 96 -3.40 18.61 15.58
CA ARG A 96 -3.61 19.43 16.80
C ARG A 96 -3.00 18.78 18.05
N LEU A 97 -3.05 17.44 18.15
CA LEU A 97 -2.26 16.64 19.09
C LEU A 97 -0.74 16.79 18.81
N PHE A 98 -0.35 17.03 17.57
CA PHE A 98 1.04 17.26 17.15
C PHE A 98 1.49 18.72 17.26
N TYR A 99 0.60 19.70 17.33
CA TYR A 99 0.93 21.14 17.32
C TYR A 99 1.63 21.61 18.62
N LYS A 100 1.38 20.93 19.74
CA LYS A 100 2.11 21.14 21.00
C LYS A 100 3.44 20.36 21.08
N GLY A 101 3.64 19.37 20.21
CA GLY A 101 4.84 18.52 20.15
C GLY A 101 5.52 18.60 18.77
N ARG A 102 6.07 19.77 18.41
CA ARG A 102 6.67 20.02 17.08
C ARG A 102 7.74 18.99 16.67
N LEU A 103 8.44 18.40 17.64
CA LEU A 103 9.49 17.40 17.41
C LEU A 103 8.90 15.99 17.18
N ILE A 104 7.85 15.62 17.91
CA ILE A 104 7.17 14.32 17.77
C ILE A 104 6.57 14.17 16.37
N LEU A 105 6.08 15.26 15.78
CA LEU A 105 5.56 15.28 14.41
C LEU A 105 6.62 14.90 13.38
N VAL A 106 7.78 15.56 13.45
CA VAL A 106 8.87 15.31 12.52
C VAL A 106 9.36 13.87 12.70
N VAL A 107 9.48 13.40 13.95
CA VAL A 107 9.85 12.02 14.25
C VAL A 107 8.84 11.02 13.70
N LEU A 108 7.53 11.25 13.86
CA LEU A 108 6.52 10.34 13.32
C LEU A 108 6.49 10.37 11.79
N TRP A 109 6.64 11.54 11.18
CA TRP A 109 6.66 11.67 9.72
C TRP A 109 7.88 10.95 9.13
N LEU A 110 9.05 11.11 9.76
CA LEU A 110 10.26 10.36 9.42
C LEU A 110 10.08 8.86 9.68
N PHE A 111 9.38 8.47 10.74
CA PHE A 111 9.08 7.07 11.04
C PHE A 111 8.13 6.45 10.01
N CYS A 112 7.09 7.16 9.58
CA CYS A 112 6.20 6.73 8.50
C CYS A 112 6.98 6.58 7.19
N LEU A 113 7.80 7.58 6.85
CA LEU A 113 8.64 7.54 5.65
C LEU A 113 9.63 6.36 5.69
N TYR A 114 10.29 6.15 6.83
CA TYR A 114 11.16 5.01 7.06
C TYR A 114 10.41 3.68 7.00
N SER A 115 9.18 3.62 7.53
CA SER A 115 8.38 2.41 7.50
C SER A 115 7.96 2.04 6.08
N CYS A 116 7.69 3.03 5.22
CA CYS A 116 7.48 2.79 3.79
C CYS A 116 8.71 2.19 3.12
N PHE A 117 9.90 2.63 3.52
CA PHE A 117 11.17 2.12 2.98
C PHE A 117 11.53 0.73 3.51
N ALA A 118 11.30 0.45 4.80
CA ALA A 118 11.85 -0.73 5.47
C ALA A 118 10.89 -1.92 5.59
N SER A 119 9.69 -1.85 5.00
CA SER A 119 8.64 -2.87 5.20
C SER A 119 8.20 -3.52 3.88
N ALA A 120 8.90 -4.59 3.49
CA ALA A 120 8.58 -5.38 2.31
C ALA A 120 8.79 -6.86 2.59
N THR A 121 7.97 -7.71 1.97
CA THR A 121 8.20 -9.15 1.92
C THR A 121 8.60 -9.49 0.50
N VAL A 122 9.81 -10.05 0.33
CA VAL A 122 10.41 -10.33 -0.97
C VAL A 122 10.52 -11.84 -1.13
N VAL A 123 10.06 -12.36 -2.26
CA VAL A 123 10.15 -13.78 -2.60
C VAL A 123 11.23 -13.94 -3.67
N THR A 124 12.23 -14.78 -3.38
CA THR A 124 13.38 -15.07 -4.27
C THR A 124 13.41 -16.54 -4.63
N GLU A 125 14.30 -16.97 -5.52
CA GLU A 125 14.39 -18.38 -5.90
C GLU A 125 14.63 -19.33 -4.71
N GLU A 126 15.39 -18.93 -3.69
CA GLU A 126 15.76 -19.85 -2.59
C GLU A 126 15.04 -19.57 -1.27
N LYS A 127 14.59 -18.33 -1.04
CA LYS A 127 14.13 -17.87 0.28
C LYS A 127 13.08 -16.77 0.19
N ILE A 128 12.41 -16.56 1.32
CA ILE A 128 11.51 -15.43 1.56
C ILE A 128 12.21 -14.47 2.52
N ILE A 129 12.36 -13.21 2.12
CA ILE A 129 13.03 -12.17 2.92
C ILE A 129 11.96 -11.21 3.45
N CYS A 130 11.83 -11.13 4.77
CA CYS A 130 10.90 -10.21 5.41
C CYS A 130 11.65 -8.99 5.97
N HIS A 131 11.54 -7.86 5.31
CA HIS A 131 11.98 -6.57 5.83
C HIS A 131 10.92 -5.98 6.74
N SER A 132 11.36 -5.41 7.86
CA SER A 132 10.50 -4.62 8.74
C SER A 132 11.26 -3.42 9.28
N PRO A 133 10.58 -2.38 9.79
CA PRO A 133 11.26 -1.19 10.32
C PRO A 133 12.24 -1.51 11.45
N LEU A 134 11.98 -2.57 12.23
CA LEU A 134 12.86 -3.04 13.29
C LEU A 134 14.02 -3.92 12.80
N HIS A 135 13.86 -4.53 11.62
CA HIS A 135 14.86 -5.39 10.99
C HIS A 135 15.01 -5.03 9.50
N PRO A 136 15.65 -3.87 9.19
CA PRO A 136 15.75 -3.37 7.82
C PRO A 136 16.61 -4.27 6.92
N SER A 137 17.61 -4.97 7.48
CA SER A 137 18.42 -5.96 6.75
C SER A 137 17.63 -7.19 6.31
N GLY A 138 16.39 -7.34 6.80
CA GLY A 138 15.52 -8.46 6.50
C GLY A 138 15.80 -9.69 7.36
N THR A 139 14.76 -10.46 7.66
CA THR A 139 14.88 -11.81 8.17
C THR A 139 14.62 -12.79 7.02
N SER A 140 15.61 -13.62 6.72
CA SER A 140 15.50 -14.65 5.69
C SER A 140 14.87 -15.92 6.26
N TYR A 141 13.88 -16.45 5.55
CA TYR A 141 13.23 -17.71 5.85
C TYR A 141 13.36 -18.66 4.66
N SER A 142 13.55 -19.93 4.94
CA SER A 142 13.40 -20.98 3.95
C SER A 142 11.93 -21.18 3.62
N TYR A 143 11.64 -21.72 2.44
CA TYR A 143 10.28 -22.13 2.09
C TYR A 143 9.70 -23.16 3.07
N SER A 144 10.54 -24.01 3.65
CA SER A 144 10.13 -24.99 4.67
C SER A 144 9.72 -24.36 6.01
N ASP A 145 10.01 -23.08 6.25
CA ASP A 145 9.62 -22.37 7.47
C ASP A 145 8.16 -21.87 7.41
N VAL A 146 7.50 -22.00 6.25
CA VAL A 146 6.10 -21.65 6.08
C VAL A 146 5.24 -22.74 6.72
N THR A 147 4.39 -22.34 7.67
CA THR A 147 3.60 -23.30 8.47
C THR A 147 2.23 -23.56 7.90
N GLN A 148 1.62 -22.57 7.24
CA GLN A 148 0.26 -22.67 6.71
C GLN A 148 0.05 -21.72 5.53
N ILE A 149 -0.75 -22.15 4.56
CA ILE A 149 -1.24 -21.34 3.44
C ILE A 149 -2.73 -21.06 3.66
N HIS A 150 -3.15 -19.82 3.44
CA HIS A 150 -4.56 -19.45 3.34
C HIS A 150 -4.82 -18.71 2.03
N ALA A 151 -5.76 -19.18 1.23
CA ALA A 151 -6.14 -18.53 -0.02
C ALA A 151 -7.66 -18.43 -0.12
N GLY A 152 -8.16 -17.38 -0.76
CA GLY A 152 -9.59 -17.29 -1.04
C GLY A 152 -10.03 -15.91 -1.48
N PHE A 153 -11.34 -15.73 -1.51
CA PHE A 153 -11.96 -14.46 -1.87
C PHE A 153 -12.47 -13.74 -0.62
N GLY A 154 -12.19 -12.45 -0.55
CA GLY A 154 -12.59 -11.58 0.55
C GLY A 154 -14.10 -11.55 0.70
N GLN A 155 -14.58 -11.76 1.93
CA GLN A 155 -15.96 -11.45 2.28
C GLN A 155 -16.07 -9.96 2.61
N LYS A 156 -17.22 -9.35 2.26
CA LYS A 156 -17.46 -7.92 2.50
C LYS A 156 -17.22 -7.58 3.97
N ARG A 157 -16.14 -6.88 4.28
CA ARG A 157 -15.85 -6.35 5.62
C ARG A 157 -15.66 -4.84 5.52
N PHE A 158 -16.43 -4.12 6.34
CA PHE A 158 -16.29 -2.69 6.52
C PHE A 158 -15.59 -2.47 7.87
N ALA A 159 -14.27 -2.25 7.84
CA ALA A 159 -13.56 -1.68 8.98
C ALA A 159 -13.06 -0.29 8.60
N LEU A 160 -12.94 0.60 9.58
CA LEU A 160 -12.64 2.03 9.41
C LEU A 160 -11.32 2.30 8.62
N LEU A 161 -10.47 1.29 8.46
CA LEU A 161 -9.18 1.32 7.76
C LEU A 161 -8.99 0.16 6.76
N GLU A 162 -9.96 -0.74 6.63
CA GLU A 162 -9.89 -1.87 5.68
C GLU A 162 -11.22 -1.93 4.93
N TYR A 163 -11.22 -1.39 3.72
CA TYR A 163 -12.26 -1.66 2.75
C TYR A 163 -11.85 -2.89 1.96
N GLN A 164 -12.42 -4.04 2.29
CA GLN A 164 -12.30 -5.24 1.45
C GLN A 164 -13.58 -5.39 0.65
N GLU A 165 -13.50 -5.11 -0.65
CA GLU A 165 -14.57 -5.45 -1.58
C GLU A 165 -14.80 -6.95 -1.55
N LYS A 166 -16.08 -7.34 -1.60
CA LYS A 166 -16.45 -8.74 -1.72
C LYS A 166 -15.87 -9.25 -3.04
N GLY A 167 -15.17 -10.38 -3.02
CA GLY A 167 -14.59 -10.97 -4.22
C GLY A 167 -13.13 -10.59 -4.51
N ASN A 168 -12.48 -9.79 -3.66
CA ASN A 168 -11.04 -9.56 -3.79
C ASN A 168 -10.26 -10.80 -3.39
N PHE A 169 -9.45 -11.34 -4.29
CA PHE A 169 -8.58 -12.46 -3.96
C PHE A 169 -7.52 -12.06 -2.95
N TYR A 170 -7.26 -12.94 -1.98
CA TYR A 170 -6.14 -12.83 -1.05
C TYR A 170 -5.35 -14.14 -1.01
N TYR A 171 -4.04 -14.01 -0.96
CA TYR A 171 -3.14 -15.12 -0.70
C TYR A 171 -2.31 -14.82 0.54
N GLN A 172 -2.32 -15.71 1.53
CA GLN A 172 -1.66 -15.53 2.81
C GLN A 172 -0.81 -16.73 3.17
N ILE A 173 0.37 -16.46 3.72
CA ILE A 173 1.22 -17.49 4.33
C ILE A 173 1.45 -17.15 5.79
N GLU A 174 1.57 -18.16 6.63
CA GLU A 174 2.06 -18.01 7.98
C GLU A 174 3.55 -18.32 8.04
N LEU A 175 4.34 -17.34 8.46
CA LEU A 175 5.79 -17.38 8.46
C LEU A 175 6.33 -16.79 9.77
N GLY A 176 7.04 -17.59 10.56
CA GLY A 176 7.59 -17.16 11.85
C GLY A 176 6.51 -16.67 12.84
N GLY A 177 5.32 -17.29 12.82
CA GLY A 177 4.17 -16.91 13.66
C GLY A 177 3.47 -15.60 13.25
N LYS A 178 3.74 -15.10 12.03
CA LYS A 178 3.09 -13.90 11.47
C LYS A 178 2.48 -14.22 10.12
N LYS A 179 1.29 -13.67 9.86
CA LYS A 179 0.64 -13.74 8.55
C LYS A 179 1.24 -12.72 7.59
N LYS A 180 1.59 -13.17 6.39
CA LYS A 180 2.03 -12.33 5.27
C LYS A 180 0.98 -12.45 4.17
N THR A 181 0.40 -11.33 3.78
CA THR A 181 -0.64 -11.26 2.75
C THR A 181 -0.03 -10.75 1.45
N PHE A 182 -0.38 -11.40 0.35
CA PHE A 182 -0.06 -11.03 -1.02
C PHE A 182 -1.39 -10.86 -1.75
N SER A 183 -1.75 -9.60 -2.04
CA SER A 183 -2.99 -9.28 -2.73
C SER A 183 -2.72 -8.71 -4.12
N THR A 184 -1.68 -7.89 -4.24
CA THR A 184 -1.23 -7.23 -5.47
C THR A 184 0.29 -7.17 -5.45
N PRO A 185 0.97 -8.32 -5.52
CA PRO A 185 2.42 -8.34 -5.49
C PRO A 185 2.98 -7.60 -6.71
N SER A 186 4.08 -6.89 -6.52
CA SER A 186 4.84 -6.25 -7.59
C SER A 186 5.87 -7.24 -8.11
N VAL A 187 5.78 -7.56 -9.41
CA VAL A 187 6.63 -8.56 -10.07
C VAL A 187 7.97 -7.97 -10.50
N ASN A 188 8.98 -8.83 -10.61
CA ASN A 188 10.25 -8.45 -11.22
C ASN A 188 10.09 -8.28 -12.74
N GLY A 189 10.24 -7.05 -13.21
CA GLY A 189 10.13 -6.70 -14.63
C GLY A 189 11.20 -7.33 -15.54
N ASP A 190 12.27 -7.89 -14.97
CA ASP A 190 13.30 -8.60 -15.74
C ASP A 190 12.88 -10.05 -16.10
N ILE A 191 11.75 -10.54 -15.56
CA ILE A 191 11.24 -11.89 -15.81
C ILE A 191 10.05 -11.81 -16.78
N GLU A 192 10.32 -11.97 -18.08
CA GLU A 192 9.32 -11.87 -19.17
C GLU A 192 8.06 -12.71 -18.88
N ARG A 193 8.23 -13.93 -18.35
CA ARG A 193 7.12 -14.84 -18.05
C ARG A 193 6.08 -14.26 -17.08
N TYR A 194 6.50 -13.43 -16.11
CA TYR A 194 5.59 -12.79 -15.15
C TYR A 194 5.04 -11.45 -15.66
N MET A 195 5.60 -10.91 -16.74
CA MET A 195 5.10 -9.70 -17.39
C MET A 195 3.90 -9.98 -18.29
N ASP A 196 3.88 -11.15 -18.94
CA ASP A 196 2.83 -11.54 -19.88
C ASP A 196 1.60 -12.15 -19.18
N GLU A 197 1.80 -12.78 -18.02
CA GLU A 197 0.76 -13.50 -17.28
C GLU A 197 0.60 -12.96 -15.85
N THR A 198 -0.29 -11.99 -15.65
CA THR A 198 -0.57 -11.42 -14.31
C THR A 198 -0.98 -12.51 -13.31
N TYR A 199 -0.38 -12.47 -12.11
CA TYR A 199 -0.59 -13.41 -11.00
C TYR A 199 -0.03 -14.82 -11.21
N LEU A 200 0.69 -15.10 -12.30
CA LEU A 200 1.37 -16.38 -12.49
C LEU A 200 2.42 -16.64 -11.40
N GLU A 201 3.09 -15.60 -10.92
CA GLU A 201 4.07 -15.66 -9.85
C GLU A 201 3.48 -16.19 -8.53
N LEU A 202 2.20 -15.88 -8.26
CA LEU A 202 1.47 -16.42 -7.11
C LEU A 202 1.10 -17.88 -7.31
N GLU A 203 0.75 -18.27 -8.53
CA GLU A 203 0.42 -19.66 -8.89
C GLU A 203 1.66 -20.57 -8.78
N ASP A 204 2.80 -20.11 -9.26
CA ASP A 204 4.07 -20.85 -9.15
C ASP A 204 4.57 -20.90 -7.69
N PHE A 205 4.38 -19.82 -6.93
CA PHE A 205 4.70 -19.79 -5.50
C PHE A 205 3.81 -20.74 -4.68
N ASP A 206 2.49 -20.76 -4.92
CA ASP A 206 1.57 -21.68 -4.26
C ASP A 206 1.92 -23.14 -4.57
N ARG A 207 2.13 -23.48 -5.85
CA ARG A 207 2.53 -24.83 -6.25
C ARG A 207 3.78 -25.30 -5.53
N ARG A 208 4.79 -24.43 -5.42
CA ARG A 208 6.02 -24.76 -4.70
C ARG A 208 5.76 -25.09 -3.23
N LEU A 209 4.94 -24.29 -2.54
CA LEU A 209 4.65 -24.51 -1.13
C LEU A 209 3.79 -25.77 -0.91
N VAL A 210 2.80 -26.02 -1.78
CA VAL A 210 1.99 -27.24 -1.73
C VAL A 210 2.85 -28.49 -1.98
N LEU A 211 3.79 -28.44 -2.93
CA LEU A 211 4.74 -29.54 -3.20
C LEU A 211 5.67 -29.85 -2.01
N LEU A 212 5.91 -28.87 -1.14
CA LEU A 212 6.65 -29.07 0.12
C LEU A 212 5.80 -29.71 1.23
N GLY A 213 4.52 -30.00 0.96
CA GLY A 213 3.60 -30.62 1.92
C GLY A 213 3.04 -29.65 2.95
N ILE A 214 3.08 -28.35 2.67
CA ILE A 214 2.59 -27.32 3.60
C ILE A 214 1.06 -27.35 3.61
N PRO A 215 0.41 -27.38 4.80
CA PRO A 215 -1.03 -27.44 4.90
C PRO A 215 -1.67 -26.15 4.39
N LYS A 216 -2.75 -26.31 3.62
CA LYS A 216 -3.47 -25.23 2.97
C LYS A 216 -4.93 -25.19 3.35
N GLN A 217 -5.41 -23.99 3.64
CA GLN A 217 -6.82 -23.70 3.85
C GLN A 217 -7.29 -22.74 2.75
N ALA A 218 -7.95 -23.28 1.74
CA ALA A 218 -8.46 -22.50 0.63
C ALA A 218 -9.99 -22.46 0.61
N SER A 219 -10.58 -21.35 0.15
CA SER A 219 -12.03 -21.23 -0.04
C SER A 219 -12.37 -20.51 -1.34
N ASP A 220 -13.22 -21.13 -2.15
CA ASP A 220 -13.80 -20.55 -3.37
C ASP A 220 -14.99 -19.62 -3.05
N GLU A 221 -15.42 -19.53 -1.79
CA GLU A 221 -16.58 -18.72 -1.42
C GLU A 221 -16.36 -17.23 -1.75
N GLY A 222 -17.22 -16.67 -2.59
CA GLY A 222 -17.20 -15.26 -2.97
C GLY A 222 -16.53 -14.97 -4.32
N TRP A 223 -16.07 -15.98 -5.05
CA TRP A 223 -15.48 -15.83 -6.39
C TRP A 223 -16.42 -15.11 -7.38
N GLU A 224 -17.73 -15.34 -7.29
CA GLU A 224 -18.75 -14.72 -8.16
C GLU A 224 -18.81 -13.19 -8.02
N ALA A 225 -18.34 -12.66 -6.89
CA ALA A 225 -18.28 -11.23 -6.66
C ALA A 225 -16.95 -10.62 -7.12
N CYS A 226 -16.01 -11.42 -7.63
CA CYS A 226 -14.74 -10.92 -8.13
C CYS A 226 -14.96 -10.07 -9.38
N GLY A 227 -14.53 -8.81 -9.32
CA GLY A 227 -14.67 -7.86 -10.45
C GLY A 227 -13.57 -7.96 -11.50
N LEU A 228 -12.66 -8.92 -11.38
CA LEU A 228 -11.56 -9.14 -12.33
C LEU A 228 -12.02 -9.99 -13.52
N ASP A 229 -11.28 -9.89 -14.63
CA ASP A 229 -11.55 -10.70 -15.83
C ASP A 229 -11.50 -12.19 -15.53
N SER A 230 -12.29 -12.97 -16.28
CA SER A 230 -12.47 -14.41 -16.05
C SER A 230 -11.16 -15.19 -16.03
N GLU A 231 -10.18 -14.78 -16.83
CA GLU A 231 -8.84 -15.38 -16.86
C GLU A 231 -8.14 -15.32 -15.48
N TYR A 232 -8.22 -14.17 -14.79
CA TYR A 232 -7.62 -14.00 -13.46
C TYR A 232 -8.40 -14.77 -12.40
N VAL A 233 -9.73 -14.76 -12.50
CA VAL A 233 -10.59 -15.54 -11.60
C VAL A 233 -10.28 -17.03 -11.74
N GLU A 234 -10.16 -17.55 -12.96
CA GLU A 234 -9.77 -18.94 -13.22
C GLU A 234 -8.38 -19.27 -12.65
N ARG A 235 -7.42 -18.34 -12.76
CA ARG A 235 -6.09 -18.49 -12.16
C ARG A 235 -6.16 -18.61 -10.64
N PHE A 236 -6.92 -17.73 -9.98
CA PHE A 236 -7.12 -17.81 -8.53
C PHE A 236 -7.85 -19.09 -8.10
N ARG A 237 -8.77 -19.58 -8.92
CA ARG A 237 -9.44 -20.86 -8.66
C ARG A 237 -8.49 -22.04 -8.81
N ARG A 238 -7.52 -22.00 -9.74
CA ARG A 238 -6.41 -22.98 -9.78
C ARG A 238 -5.61 -22.96 -8.48
N ILE A 239 -5.23 -21.76 -8.02
CA ILE A 239 -4.57 -21.58 -6.73
C ILE A 239 -5.44 -22.13 -5.59
N ILE A 240 -6.76 -21.99 -5.59
CA ILE A 240 -7.60 -22.56 -4.52
C ILE A 240 -7.65 -24.09 -4.58
N SER A 241 -7.53 -24.67 -5.78
CA SER A 241 -7.73 -26.11 -6.01
C SER A 241 -6.52 -27.01 -5.79
N TYR A 242 -5.29 -26.46 -5.79
CA TYR A 242 -4.06 -27.21 -5.50
C TYR A 242 -3.99 -27.64 -4.04
#